data_AF-A0A959QAK6-F1
#
_entry.id   AF-A0A959QAK6-F1
#
_cell.length_a   1.000
_cell.length_b   1.000
_cell.length_c   1.000
_cell.angle_alpha   90.00
_cell.angle_beta   90.00
_cell.angle_gamma   90.00
#
_symmetry.space_group_name_H-M   'P 1'
#
loop_
_entity.id
_entity.type
_entity.pdbx_description
1 polymer ?
#
loop_
_entity_poly.entity_id
_entity_poly.type
_entity_poly.pdbx_seq_one_letter_code
_entity_poly.pdbx_strand_id
1 'polypeptide(L)'
;MVAKKKIYPNGKEAKTYTHEEAIEASRAYFSGDDLAANVWVNKYALKDSFGNLYEKTPDQMHRRIARELARIEQQYPNPYSEDELYELLADFRYIV
;
A
#
# COMPACT_ATOMS: atom_id res chain seq x y z
N MET A 1 17.39 -18.51 -13.16
CA MET A 1 17.51 -17.04 -13.13
C MET A 1 17.12 -16.59 -11.72
N VAL A 2 17.99 -15.85 -11.02
CA VAL A 2 17.77 -15.50 -9.60
C VAL A 2 16.96 -14.22 -9.51
N ALA A 3 15.86 -14.22 -8.75
CA ALA A 3 15.03 -13.04 -8.49
C ALA A 3 15.88 -11.92 -7.88
N LYS A 4 15.91 -10.74 -8.51
CA LYS A 4 16.56 -9.57 -7.93
C LYS A 4 15.60 -8.93 -6.93
N LYS A 5 15.87 -9.07 -5.63
CA LYS A 5 15.16 -8.33 -4.58
C LYS A 5 15.37 -6.82 -4.77
N LYS A 6 14.30 -6.04 -4.57
CA LYS A 6 14.39 -4.58 -4.58
C LYS A 6 15.21 -4.15 -3.36
N ILE A 7 16.32 -3.47 -3.59
CA ILE A 7 17.18 -2.91 -2.53
C ILE A 7 16.92 -1.41 -2.47
N TYR A 8 16.62 -0.91 -1.27
CA TYR A 8 16.46 0.53 -1.01
C TYR A 8 17.81 1.25 -1.06
N PRO A 9 17.84 2.59 -1.25
CA PRO A 9 19.09 3.36 -1.33
C PRO A 9 20.02 3.20 -0.12
N ASN A 10 19.48 2.79 1.02
CA ASN A 10 20.22 2.51 2.26
C ASN A 10 20.79 1.09 2.34
N GLY A 11 20.76 0.32 1.26
CA GLY A 11 21.28 -1.05 1.19
C GLY A 11 20.40 -2.11 1.84
N LYS A 12 19.21 -1.76 2.36
CA LYS A 12 18.28 -2.72 2.96
C LYS A 12 17.41 -3.37 1.89
N GLU A 13 17.22 -4.69 2.00
CA GLU A 13 16.23 -5.40 1.20
C GLU A 13 14.82 -4.90 1.52
N ALA A 14 14.01 -4.74 0.49
CA ALA A 14 12.61 -4.44 0.67
C ALA A 14 11.90 -5.60 1.37
N LYS A 15 11.19 -5.28 2.45
CA LYS A 15 10.36 -6.26 3.15
C LYS A 15 9.27 -6.73 2.19
N THR A 16 9.17 -8.04 2.05
CA THR A 16 8.14 -8.69 1.25
C THR A 16 7.20 -9.49 2.15
N TYR A 17 5.97 -9.71 1.67
CA TYR A 17 4.97 -10.52 2.35
C TYR A 17 4.57 -11.70 1.45
N THR A 18 4.16 -12.80 2.07
CA THR A 18 3.51 -13.88 1.32
C THR A 18 2.08 -13.47 0.97
N HIS A 19 1.50 -14.19 0.00
CA HIS A 19 0.12 -13.95 -0.40
C HIS A 19 -0.87 -14.20 0.76
N GLU A 20 -0.67 -15.27 1.52
CA GLU A 20 -1.49 -15.61 2.70
C GLU A 20 -1.38 -14.55 3.80
N GLU A 21 -0.16 -14.06 4.08
CA GLU A 21 0.05 -12.99 5.07
C GLU A 21 -0.71 -11.70 4.70
N ALA A 22 -0.73 -11.36 3.41
CA ALA A 22 -1.43 -10.19 2.90
C ALA A 22 -2.95 -10.42 2.92
N ILE A 23 -3.44 -11.62 2.57
CA ILE A 23 -4.87 -11.95 2.63
C ILE A 23 -5.38 -11.88 4.06
N GLU A 24 -4.72 -12.53 5.03
CA GLU A 24 -5.19 -12.52 6.42
C GLU A 24 -5.24 -11.11 7.00
N ALA A 25 -4.21 -10.31 6.76
CA ALA A 25 -4.16 -8.95 7.27
C ALA A 25 -5.18 -8.03 6.57
N SER A 26 -5.43 -8.24 5.28
CA SER A 26 -6.47 -7.51 4.55
C SER A 26 -7.87 -7.93 4.97
N ARG A 27 -8.09 -9.23 5.26
CA ARG A 27 -9.35 -9.73 5.82
C ARG A 27 -9.65 -9.06 7.15
N ALA A 28 -8.64 -8.93 8.02
CA ALA A 28 -8.80 -8.19 9.28
C ALA A 28 -9.16 -6.72 9.04
N TYR A 29 -8.53 -6.06 8.05
CA TYR A 29 -8.87 -4.69 7.67
C TYR A 29 -10.33 -4.55 7.21
N PHE A 30 -10.80 -5.47 6.36
CA PHE A 30 -12.18 -5.46 5.85
C PHE A 30 -13.18 -6.18 6.78
N SER A 31 -12.91 -6.24 8.08
CA SER A 31 -13.83 -6.80 9.09
C SER A 31 -14.33 -8.22 8.77
N GLY A 32 -13.47 -9.06 8.16
CA GLY A 32 -13.79 -10.44 7.79
C GLY A 32 -14.22 -10.65 6.35
N ASP A 33 -14.34 -9.61 5.52
CA ASP A 33 -14.73 -9.76 4.11
C ASP A 33 -13.60 -10.39 3.28
N ASP A 34 -13.80 -11.67 2.96
CA ASP A 34 -12.91 -12.48 2.13
C ASP A 34 -12.76 -11.97 0.71
N LEU A 35 -13.87 -11.53 0.10
CA LEU A 35 -13.86 -11.11 -1.30
C LEU A 35 -13.08 -9.81 -1.43
N ALA A 36 -13.34 -8.84 -0.56
CA ALA A 36 -12.62 -7.57 -0.53
C ALA A 36 -11.11 -7.78 -0.28
N ALA A 37 -10.75 -8.64 0.67
CA ALA A 37 -9.36 -8.98 0.94
C ALA A 37 -8.65 -9.59 -0.29
N ASN A 38 -9.27 -10.58 -0.93
CA ASN A 38 -8.71 -11.23 -2.11
C ASN A 38 -8.60 -10.26 -3.30
N VAL A 39 -9.62 -9.43 -3.54
CA VAL A 39 -9.59 -8.42 -4.61
C VAL A 39 -8.46 -7.43 -4.34
N TRP A 40 -8.31 -6.95 -3.10
CA TRP A 40 -7.26 -6.00 -2.73
C TRP A 40 -5.86 -6.56 -3.00
N VAL A 41 -5.54 -7.74 -2.45
CA VAL A 41 -4.21 -8.36 -2.62
C VAL A 41 -3.89 -8.60 -4.10
N ASN A 42 -4.89 -8.96 -4.90
CA ASN A 42 -4.68 -9.28 -6.30
C ASN A 42 -4.54 -8.05 -7.21
N LYS A 43 -5.27 -6.97 -6.91
CA LYS A 43 -5.42 -5.82 -7.82
C LYS A 43 -4.68 -4.57 -7.36
N TYR A 44 -4.55 -4.34 -6.06
CA TYR A 44 -4.13 -3.04 -5.52
C TYR A 44 -2.85 -3.10 -4.68
N ALA A 45 -2.57 -4.24 -4.03
CA ALA A 45 -1.33 -4.41 -3.28
C ALA A 45 -0.10 -4.25 -4.19
N LEU A 46 0.87 -3.46 -3.74
CA LEU A 46 2.10 -3.21 -4.49
C LEU A 46 2.88 -4.51 -4.69
N LYS A 47 3.08 -4.89 -5.95
CA LYS A 47 3.87 -6.04 -6.36
C LYS A 47 4.79 -5.72 -7.52
N ASP A 48 5.87 -6.49 -7.64
CA ASP A 48 6.71 -6.48 -8.84
C ASP A 48 6.27 -7.55 -9.86
N SER A 49 6.96 -7.56 -11.01
CA SER A 49 6.71 -8.52 -12.09
C SER A 49 6.99 -9.99 -11.72
N PHE A 50 7.69 -10.24 -10.61
CA PHE A 50 7.99 -11.57 -10.11
C PHE A 50 6.98 -12.02 -9.04
N GLY A 51 6.00 -11.18 -8.70
CA GLY A 51 4.97 -11.48 -7.72
C GLY A 51 5.37 -11.21 -6.28
N ASN A 52 6.50 -10.55 -6.01
CA ASN A 52 6.85 -10.17 -4.64
C ASN A 52 5.90 -9.06 -4.17
N LEU A 53 5.17 -9.30 -3.08
CA LEU A 53 4.28 -8.32 -2.46
C LEU A 53 5.04 -7.46 -1.46
N TYR A 54 4.85 -6.15 -1.53
CA TYR A 54 5.54 -5.17 -0.69
C TYR A 54 4.60 -4.50 0.33
N GLU A 55 3.30 -4.77 0.24
CA GLU A 55 2.27 -4.22 1.12
C GLU A 55 1.47 -5.37 1.74
N LYS A 56 1.28 -5.28 3.06
CA LYS A 56 0.53 -6.28 3.83
C LYS A 56 -0.95 -5.94 3.97
N THR A 57 -1.28 -4.65 4.00
CA THR A 57 -2.63 -4.15 4.30
C THR A 57 -3.03 -2.97 3.41
N PRO A 58 -4.34 -2.74 3.19
CA PRO A 58 -4.83 -1.54 2.51
C PRO A 58 -4.33 -0.23 3.14
N ASP A 59 -4.20 -0.18 4.46
CA ASP A 59 -3.62 0.96 5.19
C ASP A 59 -2.22 1.37 4.68
N GLN A 60 -1.34 0.39 4.42
CA GLN A 60 0.01 0.68 3.90
C GLN A 60 -0.05 1.30 2.50
N MET A 61 -1.03 0.89 1.69
CA MET A 61 -1.28 1.47 0.37
C MET A 61 -1.79 2.91 0.49
N HIS A 62 -2.76 3.18 1.39
CA HIS A 62 -3.23 4.55 1.65
C HIS A 62 -2.10 5.47 2.11
N ARG A 63 -1.26 5.02 3.06
CA ARG A 63 -0.08 5.78 3.51
C ARG A 63 0.90 6.04 2.39
N ARG A 64 1.20 5.05 1.54
CA ARG A 64 2.07 5.26 0.37
C ARG A 64 1.51 6.34 -0.55
N ILE A 65 0.22 6.27 -0.89
CA ILE A 65 -0.41 7.24 -1.81
C ILE A 65 -0.40 8.62 -1.17
N ALA A 66 -0.84 8.75 0.08
CA ALA A 66 -0.86 10.01 0.81
C ALA A 66 0.52 10.68 0.85
N ARG A 67 1.59 9.91 1.12
CA ARG A 67 2.96 10.44 1.12
C ARG A 67 3.39 10.96 -0.25
N GLU A 68 3.09 10.22 -1.32
CA GLU A 68 3.46 10.68 -2.67
C GLU A 68 2.66 11.90 -3.11
N LEU A 69 1.39 12.00 -2.73
CA LEU A 69 0.57 13.19 -2.95
C LEU A 69 1.12 14.37 -2.15
N ALA A 70 1.37 14.20 -0.85
CA ALA A 70 1.93 15.25 0.02
C ALA A 70 3.29 15.78 -0.49
N ARG A 71 4.12 14.89 -1.06
CA ARG A 71 5.39 15.28 -1.69
C ARG A 71 5.18 16.22 -2.88
N ILE A 72 4.11 16.03 -3.65
CA ILE A 72 3.77 16.91 -4.79
C ILE A 72 3.04 18.17 -4.31
N GLU A 73 2.18 18.07 -3.31
CA GLU A 73 1.44 19.19 -2.72
C GLU A 73 2.37 20.33 -2.28
N GLN A 74 3.57 20.01 -1.77
CA GLN A 74 4.59 21.00 -1.39
C GLN A 74 4.99 21.99 -2.50
N GLN A 75 4.63 21.73 -3.75
CA GLN A 75 4.88 22.61 -4.89
C GLN A 75 3.79 23.68 -5.07
N TYR A 76 2.71 23.63 -4.30
CA TYR A 76 1.55 24.53 -4.42
C TYR A 76 1.44 25.49 -3.22
N PRO A 77 0.80 26.66 -3.37
CA PRO A 77 0.74 27.68 -2.32
C PRO A 77 0.01 27.30 -1.03
N ASN A 78 -0.85 26.27 -1.06
CA ASN A 78 -1.60 25.79 0.09
C ASN A 78 -1.55 24.25 0.13
N PRO A 79 -0.41 23.67 0.53
CA PRO A 79 -0.21 22.22 0.46
C PRO A 79 -1.07 21.51 1.51
N TYR A 80 -1.69 20.41 1.12
CA TYR A 80 -2.24 19.46 2.10
C TYR A 80 -1.12 18.63 2.74
N SER A 81 -1.29 18.33 4.03
CA SER A 81 -0.41 17.40 4.75
C SER A 81 -0.67 15.94 4.36
N GLU A 82 0.30 15.07 4.64
CA GLU A 82 0.14 13.62 4.44
C GLU A 82 -1.03 13.06 5.24
N ASP A 83 -1.23 13.52 6.47
CA ASP A 83 -2.32 13.02 7.33
C ASP A 83 -3.69 13.46 6.80
N GLU A 84 -3.86 14.71 6.37
CA GLU A 84 -5.10 15.18 5.75
C GLU A 84 -5.44 14.37 4.48
N LEU A 85 -4.44 14.12 3.63
CA LEU A 85 -4.61 13.29 2.43
C LEU A 85 -4.91 11.83 2.77
N TYR A 86 -4.25 11.29 3.80
CA TYR A 86 -4.50 9.94 4.28
C TYR A 86 -5.93 9.78 4.80
N GLU A 87 -6.45 10.74 5.58
CA GLU A 87 -7.82 10.71 6.10
C GLU A 87 -8.88 10.66 4.99
N LEU A 88 -8.60 11.29 3.84
CA LEU A 88 -9.47 11.22 2.67
C LEU A 88 -9.44 9.86 1.95
N LEU A 89 -8.32 9.13 2.07
CA LEU A 89 -8.14 7.81 1.46
C LEU A 89 -8.55 6.66 2.40
N ALA A 90 -8.42 6.87 3.71
CA ALA A 90 -8.64 5.86 4.73
C ALA A 90 -10.06 5.28 4.64
N ASP A 91 -10.15 3.98 4.96
CA ASP A 91 -11.41 3.22 5.01
C ASP A 91 -12.26 3.24 3.73
N PHE A 92 -11.67 3.61 2.58
CA PHE A 92 -12.39 3.72 1.31
C PHE A 92 -13.64 4.61 1.40
N ARG A 93 -13.63 5.60 2.31
CA ARG A 93 -14.81 6.41 2.62
C ARG A 93 -15.24 7.31 1.45
N TYR A 94 -14.27 7.83 0.71
CA TYR A 94 -14.49 8.77 -0.38
C TYR A 94 -14.05 8.23 -1.74
N ILE A 95 -13.11 7.28 -1.77
CA ILE A 95 -12.51 6.72 -2.98
C ILE A 95 -12.56 5.19 -2.87
N VAL A 96 -13.12 4.54 -3.89
CA VAL A 96 -13.33 3.07 -4.01
C VAL A 96 -12.64 2.55 -5.26
#